data_AF-A0A5D2XDU4-F1
#
_entry.id   AF-A0A5D2XDU4-F1
#
_cell.length_a   1.000
_cell.length_b   1.000
_cell.length_c   1.000
_cell.angle_alpha   90.00
_cell.angle_beta   90.00
_cell.angle_gamma   90.00
#
_symmetry.space_group_name_H-M   'P 1'
#
loop_
_entity.id
_entity.type
_entity.pdbx_description
1 polymer ?
#
loop_
_entity_poly.entity_id
_entity_poly.type
_entity_poly.pdbx_seq_one_letter_code
_entity_poly.pdbx_strand_id
1 'polypeptide(L)'
;RIQTLPPSLQGYEVSYNNLIGTMASSICNLTSLTSLDLSKNNLDGAIPECLENLSSSLSTVDLGNNNFRGQIPENFAKGCMLKSFRINNNKLEGSLPRSLANCKDLNLLHVGNNNLNDTFPNWLENLDQLYVLILSSNRFYGQIDSFDVAVSLTRLRIIDLSCNNFSGYLPTNFFEHLHAIREGYEKKVEPKYMQQGFGKVFVNYASGLSITAKGLQKEFQIPLSIWTVIDLSSNQFSGEIPKILGELHLLIVLNLSHNCLIGPISSSLGRIPTELKNLGFLEVLNLSQNNLKGPIPQGKQFDTFTNGSYMGNLDLCGLPLSKSCDTNEETPAKFDRDDDYSDELNWKFSMLMGYGCGLVLRMSMGYIVFTTRKPWLIKIVERVRQKCAKR
;
A
#
# COMPACT_ATOMS: atom_id res chain seq x y z
N ARG A 1 28.55 -11.29 -22.20
CA ARG A 1 29.37 -10.16 -21.71
C ARG A 1 28.77 -8.89 -22.29
N ILE A 2 28.36 -7.94 -21.46
CA ILE A 2 27.91 -6.62 -21.93
C ILE A 2 29.15 -5.96 -22.58
N GLN A 3 29.07 -5.64 -23.87
CA GLN A 3 30.12 -4.90 -24.58
C GLN A 3 30.23 -3.49 -23.97
N THR A 4 31.41 -2.87 -24.10
CA THR A 4 31.62 -1.48 -23.67
C THR A 4 30.58 -0.56 -24.30
N LEU A 5 29.74 0.05 -23.47
CA LEU A 5 28.67 0.95 -23.89
C LEU A 5 29.24 2.32 -24.29
N PRO A 6 28.73 2.98 -25.34
CA PRO A 6 29.24 4.27 -25.78
C PRO A 6 28.86 5.39 -24.79
N PRO A 7 29.76 6.34 -24.47
CA PRO A 7 29.45 7.45 -23.54
C PRO A 7 28.26 8.33 -23.96
N SER A 8 27.95 8.37 -25.25
CA SER A 8 26.81 9.12 -25.83
C SER A 8 25.46 8.43 -25.65
N LEU A 9 25.41 7.26 -25.03
CA LEU A 9 24.18 6.50 -24.83
C LEU A 9 23.20 7.29 -23.94
N GLN A 10 21.99 7.52 -24.45
CA GLN A 10 20.95 8.27 -23.73
C GLN A 10 19.96 7.38 -22.98
N GLY A 11 19.73 6.16 -23.47
CA GLY A 11 18.82 5.18 -22.88
C GLY A 11 19.44 3.79 -22.93
N TYR A 12 19.39 3.08 -21.81
CA TYR A 12 19.83 1.68 -21.72
C TYR A 12 18.68 0.82 -21.17
N GLU A 13 17.92 0.24 -22.10
CA GLU A 13 16.67 -0.49 -21.84
C GLU A 13 16.88 -1.98 -22.13
N VAL A 14 17.18 -2.77 -21.10
CA VAL A 14 17.43 -4.23 -21.23
C VAL A 14 16.60 -5.03 -20.23
N SER A 15 15.41 -4.53 -19.91
CA SER A 15 14.47 -5.20 -19.01
C SER A 15 13.86 -6.47 -19.61
N TYR A 16 13.26 -7.31 -18.75
CA TYR A 16 12.63 -8.59 -19.12
C TYR A 16 13.58 -9.55 -19.83
N ASN A 17 14.78 -9.73 -19.28
CA ASN A 17 15.78 -10.66 -19.78
C ASN A 17 16.24 -11.61 -18.67
N ASN A 18 17.18 -12.51 -19.00
CA ASN A 18 17.81 -13.42 -18.04
C ASN A 18 19.25 -12.98 -17.72
N LEU A 19 19.53 -11.67 -17.66
CA LEU A 19 20.87 -11.17 -17.36
C LEU A 19 21.27 -11.56 -15.93
N ILE A 20 22.52 -11.99 -15.76
CA ILE A 20 23.10 -12.45 -14.49
C ILE A 20 24.37 -11.66 -14.15
N GLY A 21 24.82 -11.79 -12.90
CA GLY A 21 26.01 -11.11 -12.39
C GLY A 21 25.71 -9.69 -11.93
N THR A 22 26.76 -8.91 -11.70
CA THR A 22 26.64 -7.58 -11.09
C THR A 22 26.47 -6.47 -12.13
N MET A 23 25.88 -5.34 -11.70
CA MET A 23 25.90 -4.11 -12.49
C MET A 23 27.34 -3.61 -12.64
N ALA A 24 27.83 -3.53 -13.88
CA ALA A 24 29.22 -3.16 -14.15
C ALA A 24 29.47 -1.68 -13.86
N SER A 25 30.59 -1.35 -13.21
CA SER A 25 31.01 0.03 -12.95
C SER A 25 31.28 0.85 -14.22
N SER A 26 31.38 0.23 -15.40
CA SER A 26 31.44 0.97 -16.66
C SER A 26 30.18 1.83 -16.92
N ILE A 27 29.05 1.50 -16.27
CA ILE A 27 27.83 2.33 -16.31
C ILE A 27 28.09 3.76 -15.82
N CYS A 28 29.05 3.94 -14.91
CA CYS A 28 29.44 5.24 -14.36
C CYS A 28 29.99 6.19 -15.42
N ASN A 29 30.45 5.68 -16.57
CA ASN A 29 31.02 6.49 -17.64
C ASN A 29 29.96 7.02 -18.62
N LEU A 30 28.69 6.66 -18.43
CA LEU A 30 27.59 7.02 -19.33
C LEU A 30 26.96 8.35 -18.88
N THR A 31 27.73 9.44 -18.95
CA THR A 31 27.31 10.77 -18.47
C THR A 31 26.18 11.39 -19.30
N SER A 32 25.88 10.86 -20.48
CA SER A 32 24.72 11.26 -21.29
C SER A 32 23.47 10.41 -21.02
N LEU A 33 23.55 9.42 -20.11
CA LEU A 33 22.45 8.51 -19.83
C LEU A 33 21.33 9.24 -19.10
N THR A 34 20.12 9.14 -19.63
CA THR A 34 18.91 9.74 -19.09
C THR A 34 17.87 8.71 -18.68
N SER A 35 17.86 7.53 -19.30
CA SER A 35 17.03 6.39 -18.88
C SER A 35 17.87 5.13 -18.72
N LEU A 36 17.63 4.42 -17.63
CA LEU A 36 18.23 3.15 -17.30
C LEU A 36 17.15 2.19 -16.83
N ASP A 37 16.85 1.17 -17.62
CA ASP A 37 15.95 0.07 -17.24
C ASP A 37 16.69 -1.27 -17.32
N LEU A 38 17.01 -1.80 -16.15
CA LEU A 38 17.58 -3.14 -15.97
C LEU A 38 16.57 -4.09 -15.30
N SER A 39 15.30 -3.68 -15.20
CA SER A 39 14.30 -4.37 -14.40
C SER A 39 13.98 -5.78 -14.94
N LYS A 40 13.47 -6.65 -14.06
CA LYS A 40 13.06 -8.03 -14.41
C LYS A 40 14.20 -8.81 -15.08
N ASN A 41 15.31 -8.91 -14.35
CA ASN A 41 16.49 -9.70 -14.67
C ASN A 41 16.92 -10.50 -13.43
N ASN A 42 18.07 -11.19 -13.51
CA ASN A 42 18.66 -11.94 -12.40
C ASN A 42 19.96 -11.29 -11.89
N LEU A 43 20.09 -9.96 -12.01
CA LEU A 43 21.29 -9.22 -11.60
C LEU A 43 21.44 -9.24 -10.08
N ASP A 44 22.68 -9.29 -9.58
CA ASP A 44 23.01 -9.34 -8.16
C ASP A 44 24.10 -8.32 -7.77
N GLY A 45 24.64 -8.45 -6.55
CA GLY A 45 25.62 -7.51 -6.00
C GLY A 45 24.99 -6.20 -5.52
N ALA A 46 25.84 -5.19 -5.28
CA ALA A 46 25.42 -3.87 -4.85
C ALA A 46 25.10 -2.96 -6.05
N ILE A 47 24.24 -1.96 -5.83
CA ILE A 47 24.09 -0.84 -6.76
C ILE A 47 25.37 0.00 -6.65
N PRO A 48 26.12 0.24 -7.75
CA PRO A 48 27.36 1.01 -7.69
C PRO A 48 27.11 2.43 -7.16
N GLU A 49 27.91 2.87 -6.19
CA GLU A 49 27.80 4.22 -5.58
C GLU A 49 27.82 5.33 -6.64
N CYS A 50 28.62 5.16 -7.70
CA CYS A 50 28.72 6.12 -8.80
C CYS A 50 27.39 6.43 -9.51
N LEU A 51 26.34 5.62 -9.34
CA LEU A 51 25.03 5.90 -9.90
C LEU A 51 24.50 7.25 -9.35
N GLU A 52 24.91 7.63 -8.14
CA GLU A 52 24.60 8.93 -7.56
C GLU A 52 25.22 10.10 -8.34
N ASN A 53 26.40 9.91 -8.95
CA ASN A 53 27.06 10.92 -9.79
C ASN A 53 26.32 11.15 -11.12
N LEU A 54 25.56 10.15 -11.59
CA LEU A 54 24.73 10.25 -12.77
C LEU A 54 23.37 10.88 -12.48
N SER A 55 23.04 11.21 -11.22
CA SER A 55 21.76 11.83 -10.85
C SER A 55 21.51 13.18 -11.52
N SER A 56 22.55 13.84 -12.03
CA SER A 56 22.46 15.10 -12.80
C SER A 56 22.12 14.89 -14.28
N SER A 57 22.14 13.67 -14.80
CA SER A 57 21.72 13.35 -16.18
C SER A 57 20.56 12.36 -16.23
N LEU A 58 20.49 11.44 -15.26
CA LEU A 58 19.45 10.43 -15.16
C LEU A 58 18.11 11.06 -14.79
N SER A 59 17.10 10.76 -15.61
CA SER A 59 15.71 11.11 -15.40
C SER A 59 14.92 9.89 -14.89
N THR A 60 15.20 8.70 -15.42
CA THR A 60 14.45 7.48 -15.11
C THR A 60 15.39 6.32 -14.79
N VAL A 61 15.18 5.68 -13.65
CA VAL A 61 15.92 4.49 -13.23
C VAL A 61 14.93 3.42 -12.79
N ASP A 62 14.93 2.26 -13.45
CA ASP A 62 14.23 1.05 -13.01
C ASP A 62 15.22 -0.13 -12.90
N LEU A 63 15.47 -0.54 -11.66
CA LEU A 63 16.29 -1.70 -11.30
C LEU A 63 15.43 -2.79 -10.64
N GLY A 64 14.11 -2.67 -10.70
CA GLY A 64 13.19 -3.50 -9.94
C GLY A 64 13.17 -4.96 -10.42
N ASN A 65 12.77 -5.87 -9.53
CA ASN A 65 12.71 -7.32 -9.81
C ASN A 65 14.09 -7.88 -10.23
N ASN A 66 15.07 -7.72 -9.34
CA ASN A 66 16.42 -8.28 -9.45
C ASN A 66 16.84 -8.88 -8.08
N ASN A 67 18.13 -9.16 -7.91
CA ASN A 67 18.72 -9.66 -6.66
C ASN A 67 19.72 -8.68 -6.03
N PHE A 68 19.59 -7.37 -6.27
CA PHE A 68 20.49 -6.35 -5.70
C PHE A 68 20.45 -6.37 -4.17
N ARG A 69 21.61 -6.17 -3.54
CA ARG A 69 21.85 -6.21 -2.08
C ARG A 69 22.62 -4.97 -1.62
N GLY A 70 22.82 -4.84 -0.32
CA GLY A 70 23.51 -3.69 0.28
C GLY A 70 22.63 -2.46 0.33
N GLN A 71 23.25 -1.30 0.53
CA GLN A 71 22.55 -0.03 0.70
C GLN A 71 22.26 0.65 -0.65
N ILE A 72 21.31 1.59 -0.61
CA ILE A 72 21.05 2.50 -1.74
C ILE A 72 22.13 3.60 -1.70
N PRO A 73 22.73 4.01 -2.83
CA PRO A 73 23.71 5.11 -2.87
C PRO A 73 23.19 6.38 -2.19
N GLU A 74 24.04 7.06 -1.40
CA GLU A 74 23.60 8.06 -0.42
C GLU A 74 23.71 9.53 -0.86
N ASN A 75 24.47 9.88 -1.91
CA ASN A 75 24.84 11.26 -2.24
C ASN A 75 24.29 11.75 -3.58
N PHE A 76 22.96 11.74 -3.75
CA PHE A 76 22.31 12.36 -4.90
C PHE A 76 22.62 13.86 -4.97
N ALA A 77 23.15 14.32 -6.11
CA ALA A 77 23.71 15.66 -6.27
C ALA A 77 22.65 16.77 -6.16
N LYS A 78 23.10 17.97 -5.77
CA LYS A 78 22.29 19.19 -5.93
C LYS A 78 22.02 19.41 -7.42
N GLY A 79 20.75 19.51 -7.81
CA GLY A 79 20.35 19.52 -9.22
C GLY A 79 20.03 18.13 -9.79
N CYS A 80 19.75 17.15 -8.94
CA CYS A 80 19.26 15.84 -9.35
C CYS A 80 18.03 15.96 -10.28
N MET A 81 18.09 15.30 -11.44
CA MET A 81 17.09 15.35 -12.51
C MET A 81 16.13 14.16 -12.50
N LEU A 82 16.21 13.28 -11.49
CA LEU A 82 15.38 12.08 -11.42
C LEU A 82 13.90 12.42 -11.31
N LYS A 83 13.11 11.86 -12.23
CA LYS A 83 11.64 11.85 -12.25
C LYS A 83 11.07 10.51 -11.78
N SER A 84 11.79 9.42 -11.99
CA SER A 84 11.37 8.07 -11.60
C SER A 84 12.53 7.29 -11.00
N PHE A 85 12.33 6.77 -9.79
CA PHE A 85 13.28 5.90 -9.12
C PHE A 85 12.58 4.63 -8.62
N ARG A 86 12.82 3.53 -9.33
CA ARG A 86 12.21 2.21 -9.09
C ARG A 86 13.30 1.18 -8.80
N ILE A 87 13.29 0.65 -7.59
CA ILE A 87 14.25 -0.36 -7.10
C ILE A 87 13.54 -1.50 -6.35
N ASN A 88 12.24 -1.63 -6.57
CA ASN A 88 11.36 -2.58 -5.88
C ASN A 88 11.71 -4.05 -6.16
N ASN A 89 11.28 -4.97 -5.29
CA ASN A 89 11.53 -6.41 -5.44
C ASN A 89 13.04 -6.72 -5.58
N ASN A 90 13.81 -6.31 -4.58
CA ASN A 90 15.24 -6.60 -4.44
C ASN A 90 15.53 -7.05 -2.99
N LYS A 91 16.80 -7.07 -2.58
CA LYS A 91 17.26 -7.43 -1.22
C LYS A 91 18.02 -6.26 -0.57
N LEU A 92 17.71 -5.02 -0.97
CA LEU A 92 18.38 -3.81 -0.47
C LEU A 92 18.04 -3.59 1.01
N GLU A 93 18.99 -3.04 1.76
CA GLU A 93 18.90 -2.80 3.20
C GLU A 93 19.38 -1.40 3.58
N GLY A 94 19.34 -1.08 4.87
CA GLY A 94 19.67 0.26 5.37
C GLY A 94 18.51 1.25 5.24
N SER A 95 18.85 2.53 5.21
CA SER A 95 17.92 3.66 5.20
C SER A 95 17.65 4.17 3.79
N LEU A 96 16.58 4.94 3.63
CA LEU A 96 16.32 5.63 2.37
C LEU A 96 17.18 6.91 2.32
N PRO A 97 17.98 7.14 1.26
CA PRO A 97 18.90 8.28 1.20
C PRO A 97 18.19 9.63 1.34
N ARG A 98 18.57 10.41 2.36
CA ARG A 98 17.99 11.75 2.59
C ARG A 98 18.27 12.71 1.43
N SER A 99 19.38 12.50 0.70
CA SER A 99 19.73 13.32 -0.46
C SER A 99 18.75 13.18 -1.64
N LEU A 100 17.86 12.17 -1.65
CA LEU A 100 16.77 12.11 -2.64
C LEU A 100 15.87 13.36 -2.59
N ALA A 101 15.85 14.09 -1.47
CA ALA A 101 15.20 15.39 -1.36
C ALA A 101 15.78 16.47 -2.30
N ASN A 102 16.96 16.23 -2.88
CA ASN A 102 17.56 17.09 -3.91
C ASN A 102 16.92 16.90 -5.29
N CYS A 103 16.20 15.79 -5.53
CA CYS A 103 15.56 15.45 -6.79
C CYS A 103 14.18 16.09 -6.90
N LYS A 104 14.12 17.41 -7.09
CA LYS A 104 12.86 18.19 -7.05
C LYS A 104 11.82 17.78 -8.08
N ASP A 105 12.25 17.19 -9.20
CA ASP A 105 11.37 16.72 -10.26
C ASP A 105 10.85 15.28 -10.05
N LEU A 106 11.14 14.64 -8.90
CA LEU A 106 10.76 13.25 -8.66
C LEU A 106 9.24 13.08 -8.61
N ASN A 107 8.71 12.30 -9.56
CA ASN A 107 7.29 11.99 -9.68
C ASN A 107 6.91 10.61 -9.12
N LEU A 108 7.82 9.64 -9.21
CA LEU A 108 7.58 8.26 -8.82
C LEU A 108 8.75 7.71 -8.00
N LEU A 109 8.46 7.30 -6.77
CA LEU A 109 9.38 6.60 -5.89
C LEU A 109 8.80 5.23 -5.50
N HIS A 110 9.46 4.15 -5.94
CA HIS A 110 9.03 2.79 -5.65
C HIS A 110 10.20 1.94 -5.13
N VAL A 111 10.19 1.70 -3.82
CA VAL A 111 11.23 0.93 -3.10
C VAL A 111 10.67 -0.31 -2.40
N GLY A 112 9.42 -0.66 -2.70
CA GLY A 112 8.70 -1.74 -2.05
C GLY A 112 9.33 -3.11 -2.25
N ASN A 113 9.04 -4.05 -1.35
CA ASN A 113 9.60 -5.41 -1.35
C ASN A 113 11.14 -5.40 -1.30
N ASN A 114 11.68 -4.84 -0.22
CA ASN A 114 13.10 -4.84 0.12
C ASN A 114 13.27 -5.12 1.64
N ASN A 115 14.48 -4.95 2.17
CA ASN A 115 14.80 -5.06 3.60
C ASN A 115 15.11 -3.69 4.24
N LEU A 116 14.60 -2.59 3.67
CA LEU A 116 14.86 -1.24 4.18
C LEU A 116 14.32 -1.08 5.59
N ASN A 117 15.10 -0.43 6.46
CA ASN A 117 14.80 -0.26 7.88
C ASN A 117 15.07 1.20 8.27
N ASP A 118 14.00 1.99 8.31
CA ASP A 118 14.07 3.44 8.50
C ASP A 118 12.76 3.97 9.09
N THR A 119 12.73 5.23 9.50
CA THR A 119 11.47 5.92 9.81
C THR A 119 10.78 6.42 8.55
N PHE A 120 9.57 6.96 8.68
CA PHE A 120 8.90 7.60 7.56
C PHE A 120 9.78 8.75 6.99
N PRO A 121 9.98 8.85 5.66
CA PRO A 121 10.85 9.85 5.07
C PRO A 121 10.20 11.24 5.07
N ASN A 122 10.29 11.96 6.20
CA ASN A 122 9.70 13.31 6.33
C ASN A 122 10.26 14.31 5.31
N TRP A 123 11.48 14.10 4.81
CA TRP A 123 12.07 14.91 3.75
C TRP A 123 11.32 14.85 2.42
N LEU A 124 10.34 13.95 2.24
CA LEU A 124 9.41 13.98 1.09
C LEU A 124 8.60 15.28 1.02
N GLU A 125 8.49 16.03 2.12
CA GLU A 125 7.93 17.38 2.16
C GLU A 125 8.54 18.32 1.10
N ASN A 126 9.79 18.06 0.75
CA ASN A 126 10.58 18.84 -0.17
C ASN A 126 10.39 18.44 -1.65
N LEU A 127 9.48 17.49 -1.94
CA LEU A 127 9.20 16.92 -3.26
C LEU A 127 7.76 17.22 -3.71
N ASP A 128 7.51 18.45 -4.10
CA ASP A 128 6.20 18.96 -4.54
C ASP A 128 5.68 18.30 -5.83
N GLN A 129 6.58 17.67 -6.62
CA GLN A 129 6.24 16.97 -7.86
C GLN A 129 5.88 15.49 -7.68
N LEU A 130 5.91 14.95 -6.45
CA LEU A 130 5.71 13.52 -6.20
C LEU A 130 4.24 13.10 -6.36
N TYR A 131 4.00 12.10 -7.20
CA TYR A 131 2.67 11.51 -7.47
C TYR A 131 2.48 10.15 -6.82
N VAL A 132 3.54 9.33 -6.81
CA VAL A 132 3.50 7.93 -6.41
C VAL A 132 4.60 7.66 -5.39
N LEU A 133 4.18 7.19 -4.21
CA LEU A 133 5.06 6.74 -3.14
C LEU A 133 4.69 5.30 -2.76
N ILE A 134 5.61 4.37 -3.00
CA ILE A 134 5.43 2.95 -2.62
C ILE A 134 6.63 2.51 -1.78
N LEU A 135 6.38 2.34 -0.48
CA LEU A 135 7.34 1.87 0.53
C LEU A 135 7.00 0.45 1.02
N SER A 136 5.98 -0.19 0.45
CA SER A 136 5.37 -1.40 1.00
C SER A 136 6.33 -2.58 1.14
N SER A 137 6.04 -3.50 2.06
CA SER A 137 6.83 -4.72 2.28
C SER A 137 8.32 -4.43 2.56
N ASN A 138 8.57 -3.63 3.59
CA ASN A 138 9.89 -3.29 4.13
C ASN A 138 9.84 -3.42 5.67
N ARG A 139 10.75 -2.75 6.38
CA ARG A 139 10.81 -2.69 7.85
C ARG A 139 10.69 -1.25 8.36
N PHE A 140 10.03 -0.36 7.62
CA PHE A 140 9.84 1.02 8.06
C PHE A 140 9.07 1.08 9.37
N TYR A 141 9.46 1.94 10.31
CA TYR A 141 8.92 1.96 11.66
C TYR A 141 8.71 3.38 12.20
N GLY A 142 8.24 3.48 13.44
CA GLY A 142 7.97 4.77 14.10
C GLY A 142 6.60 5.31 13.75
N GLN A 143 6.34 6.54 14.20
CA GLN A 143 5.15 7.29 13.82
C GLN A 143 5.40 8.01 12.49
N ILE A 144 4.33 8.29 11.77
CA ILE A 144 4.39 9.22 10.64
C ILE A 144 4.22 10.60 11.26
N ASP A 145 5.35 11.20 11.67
CA ASP A 145 5.37 12.50 12.36
C ASP A 145 4.76 13.59 11.48
N SER A 146 4.18 14.60 12.13
CA SER A 146 3.51 15.71 11.45
C SER A 146 4.48 16.52 10.61
N PHE A 147 4.11 16.77 9.36
CA PHE A 147 4.74 17.76 8.48
C PHE A 147 4.58 19.16 9.08
N ASP A 148 5.57 20.03 8.86
CA ASP A 148 5.41 21.45 9.13
C ASP A 148 4.25 22.00 8.28
N VAL A 149 3.41 22.85 8.88
CA VAL A 149 2.15 23.39 8.30
C VAL A 149 2.35 24.13 6.97
N ALA A 150 3.61 24.47 6.63
CA ALA A 150 3.97 25.17 5.40
C ALA A 150 4.04 24.27 4.15
N VAL A 151 3.92 22.95 4.29
CA VAL A 151 4.19 21.99 3.21
C VAL A 151 2.91 21.42 2.63
N SER A 152 2.68 21.65 1.33
CA SER A 152 1.52 21.10 0.61
C SER A 152 1.92 19.95 -0.34
N LEU A 153 1.41 18.73 -0.10
CA LEU A 153 1.60 17.57 -0.99
C LEU A 153 0.57 17.62 -2.13
N THR A 154 0.71 18.64 -2.99
CA THR A 154 -0.30 19.00 -3.99
C THR A 154 -0.55 17.98 -5.10
N ARG A 155 0.37 17.02 -5.30
CA ARG A 155 0.32 16.05 -6.41
C ARG A 155 0.27 14.59 -5.98
N LEU A 156 0.50 14.30 -4.70
CA LEU A 156 0.60 12.92 -4.22
C LEU A 156 -0.78 12.24 -4.30
N ARG A 157 -0.84 11.08 -4.96
CA ARG A 157 -2.10 10.36 -5.24
C ARG A 157 -2.06 8.90 -4.86
N ILE A 158 -0.92 8.23 -5.07
CA ILE A 158 -0.77 6.81 -4.76
C ILE A 158 0.21 6.68 -3.61
N ILE A 159 -0.29 6.20 -2.48
CA ILE A 159 0.46 6.01 -1.24
C ILE A 159 0.27 4.56 -0.81
N ASP A 160 1.32 3.76 -0.91
CA ASP A 160 1.33 2.39 -0.42
C ASP A 160 2.46 2.22 0.61
N LEU A 161 2.07 2.20 1.89
CA LEU A 161 2.94 1.99 3.05
C LEU A 161 2.71 0.62 3.68
N SER A 162 1.98 -0.26 2.99
CA SER A 162 1.51 -1.52 3.54
C SER A 162 2.65 -2.47 3.93
N CYS A 163 2.38 -3.42 4.82
CA CYS A 163 3.34 -4.46 5.21
C CYS A 163 4.67 -3.89 5.75
N ASN A 164 4.58 -2.99 6.74
CA ASN A 164 5.72 -2.40 7.43
C ASN A 164 5.55 -2.50 8.95
N ASN A 165 6.37 -1.77 9.69
CA ASN A 165 6.37 -1.69 11.15
C ASN A 165 5.92 -0.31 11.67
N PHE A 166 5.24 0.52 10.87
CA PHE A 166 4.72 1.83 11.31
C PHE A 166 3.75 1.66 12.48
N SER A 167 3.76 2.63 13.40
CA SER A 167 3.03 2.57 14.67
C SER A 167 2.51 3.93 15.09
N GLY A 168 1.76 4.00 16.20
CA GLY A 168 1.15 5.25 16.68
C GLY A 168 -0.21 5.49 16.04
N TYR A 169 -0.64 6.75 16.01
CA TYR A 169 -1.91 7.15 15.41
C TYR A 169 -1.79 7.28 13.89
N LEU A 170 -2.91 7.16 13.19
CA LEU A 170 -2.97 7.53 11.78
C LEU A 170 -2.66 9.03 11.63
N PRO A 171 -1.85 9.44 10.63
CA PRO A 171 -1.29 10.80 10.57
C PRO A 171 -2.31 11.81 10.01
N THR A 172 -3.12 12.42 10.89
CA THR A 172 -4.13 13.43 10.53
C THR A 172 -3.54 14.56 9.67
N ASN A 173 -2.44 15.18 10.11
CA ASN A 173 -1.81 16.28 9.39
C ASN A 173 -1.30 15.85 8.01
N PHE A 174 -0.81 14.62 7.83
CA PHE A 174 -0.42 14.14 6.51
C PHE A 174 -1.62 14.12 5.56
N PHE A 175 -2.78 13.64 6.01
CA PHE A 175 -3.99 13.61 5.21
C PHE A 175 -4.51 15.02 4.88
N GLU A 176 -4.37 15.98 5.79
CA GLU A 176 -4.73 17.39 5.53
C GLU A 176 -3.93 17.96 4.36
N HIS A 177 -2.66 17.61 4.22
CA HIS A 177 -1.81 18.12 3.15
C HIS A 177 -1.96 17.38 1.79
N LEU A 178 -2.81 16.34 1.69
CA LEU A 178 -3.08 15.61 0.44
C LEU A 178 -4.07 16.35 -0.50
N HIS A 179 -3.74 17.59 -0.88
CA HIS A 179 -4.65 18.45 -1.66
C HIS A 179 -5.03 17.87 -3.02
N ALA A 180 -4.16 17.09 -3.67
CA ALA A 180 -4.49 16.39 -4.92
C ALA A 180 -5.74 15.50 -4.76
N ILE A 181 -5.86 14.82 -3.62
CA ILE A 181 -6.96 13.89 -3.33
C ILE A 181 -8.17 14.63 -2.73
N ARG A 182 -7.95 15.67 -1.92
CA ARG A 182 -9.01 16.48 -1.28
C ARG A 182 -9.74 17.38 -2.28
N GLU A 183 -9.00 18.21 -2.98
CA GLU A 183 -9.54 19.35 -3.75
C GLU A 183 -9.56 19.09 -5.26
N GLY A 184 -8.86 18.06 -5.72
CA GLY A 184 -8.78 17.76 -7.16
C GLY A 184 -8.07 18.85 -7.95
N TYR A 185 -6.97 19.35 -7.40
CA TYR A 185 -6.19 20.50 -7.88
C TYR A 185 -5.81 20.43 -9.38
N GLU A 186 -5.86 19.25 -9.99
CA GLU A 186 -5.50 19.05 -11.41
C GLU A 186 -6.69 18.91 -12.37
N LYS A 187 -7.95 19.14 -11.96
CA LYS A 187 -9.08 19.15 -12.92
C LYS A 187 -8.96 20.20 -14.05
N LYS A 188 -7.93 21.06 -14.02
CA LYS A 188 -7.61 22.06 -15.06
C LYS A 188 -6.27 21.84 -15.79
N VAL A 189 -5.54 20.76 -15.52
CA VAL A 189 -4.24 20.47 -16.15
C VAL A 189 -4.37 19.19 -16.96
N GLU A 190 -3.93 19.20 -18.22
CA GLU A 190 -3.91 18.01 -19.09
C GLU A 190 -3.32 16.79 -18.34
N PRO A 191 -3.86 15.58 -18.57
CA PRO A 191 -3.35 14.38 -17.92
C PRO A 191 -1.85 14.23 -18.19
N LYS A 192 -1.03 14.41 -17.15
CA LYS A 192 0.42 14.20 -17.26
C LYS A 192 0.67 12.71 -17.38
N TYR A 193 0.92 12.27 -18.60
CA TYR A 193 1.52 10.97 -18.84
C TYR A 193 2.95 11.03 -18.32
N MET A 194 3.29 10.15 -17.38
CA MET A 194 4.64 9.97 -16.81
C MET A 194 5.61 9.47 -17.89
N GLN A 195 6.00 10.38 -18.79
CA GLN A 195 6.75 10.07 -20.00
C GLN A 195 8.10 10.78 -20.02
N GLN A 196 9.09 10.09 -20.56
CA GLN A 196 10.40 10.62 -20.90
C GLN A 196 10.57 10.60 -22.41
N GLY A 197 10.91 11.75 -23.00
CA GLY A 197 11.12 11.90 -24.44
C GLY A 197 12.57 11.66 -24.85
N PHE A 198 12.74 11.02 -26.00
CA PHE A 198 13.98 10.75 -26.72
C PHE A 198 13.80 11.14 -28.19
N GLY A 199 13.93 12.42 -28.50
CA GLY A 199 13.60 12.94 -29.83
C GLY A 199 12.11 12.74 -30.14
N LYS A 200 11.78 11.82 -31.06
CA LYS A 200 10.39 11.49 -31.45
C LYS A 200 9.78 10.33 -30.65
N VAL A 201 10.56 9.67 -29.79
CA VAL A 201 10.11 8.51 -29.01
C VAL A 201 9.77 8.95 -27.60
N PHE A 202 8.65 8.51 -27.05
CA PHE A 202 8.27 8.74 -25.65
C PHE A 202 8.17 7.40 -24.92
N VAL A 203 8.86 7.28 -23.79
CA VAL A 203 8.85 6.10 -22.94
C VAL A 203 8.05 6.42 -21.69
N ASN A 204 7.03 5.61 -21.38
CA ASN A 204 6.30 5.74 -20.13
C ASN A 204 7.01 4.98 -19.01
N TYR A 205 7.63 5.73 -18.10
CA TYR A 205 8.40 5.18 -16.98
C TYR A 205 7.52 4.72 -15.81
N ALA A 206 6.21 4.90 -15.91
CA ALA A 206 5.24 4.33 -14.98
C ALA A 206 4.60 3.03 -15.49
N SER A 207 5.01 2.54 -16.66
CA SER A 207 4.59 1.24 -17.19
C SER A 207 4.89 0.11 -16.18
N GLY A 208 4.02 -0.90 -16.14
CA GLY A 208 4.15 -2.04 -15.22
C GLY A 208 4.04 -1.69 -13.74
N LEU A 209 3.58 -0.48 -13.38
CA LEU A 209 3.17 -0.18 -12.02
C LEU A 209 1.87 -0.92 -11.72
N SER A 210 1.81 -1.58 -10.57
CA SER A 210 0.62 -2.31 -10.11
C SER A 210 0.38 -2.02 -8.64
N ILE A 211 -0.88 -1.82 -8.28
CA ILE A 211 -1.32 -1.80 -6.87
C ILE A 211 -2.10 -3.07 -6.57
N THR A 212 -2.09 -3.50 -5.31
CA THR A 212 -2.96 -4.59 -4.88
C THR A 212 -4.09 -4.03 -4.03
N ALA A 213 -5.33 -4.29 -4.42
CA ALA A 213 -6.51 -3.88 -3.68
C ALA A 213 -7.40 -5.10 -3.43
N LYS A 214 -7.68 -5.43 -2.15
CA LYS A 214 -8.41 -6.66 -1.75
C LYS A 214 -7.81 -7.95 -2.32
N GLY A 215 -6.49 -8.03 -2.45
CA GLY A 215 -5.80 -9.20 -3.01
C GLY A 215 -5.86 -9.31 -4.54
N LEU A 216 -6.50 -8.36 -5.22
CA LEU A 216 -6.44 -8.22 -6.68
C LEU A 216 -5.34 -7.24 -7.04
N GLN A 217 -4.30 -7.73 -7.72
CA GLN A 217 -3.28 -6.88 -8.32
C GLN A 217 -3.88 -6.25 -9.59
N LYS A 218 -4.01 -4.92 -9.59
CA LYS A 218 -4.44 -4.15 -10.76
C LYS A 218 -3.22 -3.45 -11.32
N GLU A 219 -2.79 -3.89 -12.49
CA GLU A 219 -1.81 -3.16 -13.29
C GLU A 219 -2.48 -1.89 -13.84
N PHE A 220 -1.81 -0.75 -13.70
CA PHE A 220 -2.34 0.49 -14.24
C PHE A 220 -2.19 0.50 -15.76
N GLN A 221 -3.28 0.23 -16.46
CA GLN A 221 -3.43 0.67 -17.84
C GLN A 221 -3.82 2.15 -17.78
N ILE A 222 -2.87 2.99 -18.20
CA ILE A 222 -2.83 4.46 -18.15
C ILE A 222 -4.21 5.14 -18.32
N PRO A 223 -4.47 6.28 -17.64
CA PRO A 223 -3.50 7.12 -16.90
C PRO A 223 -3.61 7.08 -15.36
N LEU A 224 -2.44 7.15 -14.70
CA LEU A 224 -2.29 7.25 -13.24
C LEU A 224 -2.92 8.50 -12.63
N SER A 225 -3.25 9.51 -13.45
CA SER A 225 -3.93 10.73 -13.01
C SER A 225 -5.35 10.51 -12.48
N ILE A 226 -5.95 9.35 -12.77
CA ILE A 226 -7.27 8.98 -12.25
C ILE A 226 -7.16 8.34 -10.86
N TRP A 227 -6.08 7.61 -10.61
CA TRP A 227 -5.97 6.73 -9.47
C TRP A 227 -5.53 7.46 -8.21
N THR A 228 -6.29 7.26 -7.13
CA THR A 228 -6.03 7.80 -5.79
C THR A 228 -6.16 6.65 -4.79
N VAL A 229 -5.04 6.33 -4.14
CA VAL A 229 -4.87 5.09 -3.39
C VAL A 229 -4.16 5.42 -2.09
N ILE A 230 -4.74 4.96 -0.98
CA ILE A 230 -4.09 4.95 0.32
C ILE A 230 -4.16 3.52 0.86
N ASP A 231 -3.01 2.85 0.88
CA ASP A 231 -2.85 1.55 1.53
C ASP A 231 -1.87 1.67 2.72
N LEU A 232 -2.43 1.52 3.91
CA LEU A 232 -1.71 1.52 5.19
C LEU A 232 -1.81 0.16 5.89
N SER A 233 -2.24 -0.88 5.16
CA SER A 233 -2.57 -2.17 5.74
C SER A 233 -1.34 -2.92 6.27
N SER A 234 -1.55 -3.87 7.17
CA SER A 234 -0.48 -4.71 7.73
C SER A 234 0.63 -3.88 8.39
N ASN A 235 0.24 -2.95 9.26
CA ASN A 235 1.12 -2.13 10.10
C ASN A 235 0.70 -2.28 11.58
N GLN A 236 1.14 -1.36 12.44
CA GLN A 236 0.81 -1.31 13.87
C GLN A 236 0.12 0.01 14.22
N PHE A 237 -0.62 0.61 13.28
CA PHE A 237 -1.40 1.81 13.58
C PHE A 237 -2.47 1.50 14.62
N SER A 238 -2.74 2.48 15.47
CA SER A 238 -3.61 2.39 16.63
C SER A 238 -4.44 3.66 16.79
N GLY A 239 -5.36 3.66 17.76
CA GLY A 239 -6.32 4.74 17.93
C GLY A 239 -7.41 4.75 16.85
N GLU A 240 -8.10 5.87 16.77
CA GLU A 240 -9.27 6.04 15.90
C GLU A 240 -8.90 6.31 14.44
N ILE A 241 -9.88 6.09 13.56
CA ILE A 241 -9.79 6.50 12.15
C ILE A 241 -10.07 8.02 12.10
N PRO A 242 -9.12 8.86 11.64
CA PRO A 242 -9.30 10.30 11.60
C PRO A 242 -10.44 10.72 10.68
N LYS A 243 -11.28 11.66 11.14
CA LYS A 243 -12.41 12.19 10.37
C LYS A 243 -11.99 12.88 9.06
N ILE A 244 -10.80 13.47 9.04
CA ILE A 244 -10.20 14.11 7.85
C ILE A 244 -10.14 13.17 6.65
N LEU A 245 -10.09 11.85 6.86
CA LEU A 245 -10.16 10.88 5.77
C LEU A 245 -11.45 11.01 4.95
N GLY A 246 -12.54 11.52 5.54
CA GLY A 246 -13.78 11.82 4.83
C GLY A 246 -13.72 13.02 3.90
N GLU A 247 -12.67 13.84 3.99
CA GLU A 247 -12.44 15.00 3.11
C GLU A 247 -11.57 14.67 1.89
N LEU A 248 -11.06 13.44 1.80
CA LEU A 248 -10.27 12.97 0.65
C LEU A 248 -11.18 12.63 -0.54
N HIS A 249 -11.96 13.60 -1.03
CA HIS A 249 -13.12 13.36 -1.90
C HIS A 249 -12.85 12.57 -3.17
N LEU A 250 -11.63 12.61 -3.72
CA LEU A 250 -11.26 11.84 -4.91
C LEU A 250 -10.74 10.43 -4.62
N LEU A 251 -10.66 9.98 -3.37
CA LEU A 251 -10.07 8.68 -3.00
C LEU A 251 -10.86 7.49 -3.58
N ILE A 252 -10.16 6.60 -4.31
CA ILE A 252 -10.74 5.40 -4.93
C ILE A 252 -10.49 4.15 -4.09
N VAL A 253 -9.28 4.02 -3.54
CA VAL A 253 -8.89 2.84 -2.73
C VAL A 253 -8.42 3.29 -1.36
N LEU A 254 -9.07 2.76 -0.31
CA LEU A 254 -8.66 2.89 1.08
C LEU A 254 -8.52 1.52 1.73
N ASN A 255 -7.29 1.17 2.12
CA ASN A 255 -7.00 -0.07 2.82
C ASN A 255 -6.29 0.21 4.14
N LEU A 256 -7.00 -0.02 5.24
CA LEU A 256 -6.50 0.11 6.62
C LEU A 256 -6.48 -1.24 7.35
N SER A 257 -6.65 -2.34 6.62
CA SER A 257 -6.77 -3.68 7.22
C SER A 257 -5.52 -4.13 7.95
N HIS A 258 -5.64 -5.10 8.85
CA HIS A 258 -4.51 -5.66 9.60
C HIS A 258 -3.69 -4.59 10.34
N ASN A 259 -4.38 -3.76 11.13
CA ASN A 259 -3.76 -2.83 12.07
C ASN A 259 -4.33 -3.09 13.48
N CYS A 260 -3.91 -2.31 14.46
CA CYS A 260 -4.48 -2.34 15.81
C CYS A 260 -5.42 -1.12 16.00
N LEU A 261 -6.17 -0.72 14.96
CA LEU A 261 -7.07 0.44 15.06
C LEU A 261 -8.18 0.10 16.05
N ILE A 262 -8.23 0.89 17.11
CA ILE A 262 -9.19 0.74 18.19
C ILE A 262 -10.22 1.84 18.07
N GLY A 263 -11.44 1.52 18.47
CA GLY A 263 -12.27 2.58 19.01
C GLY A 263 -11.69 3.13 20.32
N PRO A 264 -11.77 4.44 20.62
CA PRO A 264 -11.40 4.94 21.94
C PRO A 264 -12.14 4.19 23.04
N ILE A 265 -11.48 4.03 24.18
CA ILE A 265 -11.89 3.20 25.33
C ILE A 265 -13.20 3.71 25.99
N SER A 266 -13.75 4.86 25.56
CA SER A 266 -15.02 5.40 26.04
C SER A 266 -16.18 5.07 25.08
N SER A 267 -17.30 4.66 25.68
CA SER A 267 -18.42 3.84 25.18
C SER A 267 -19.23 4.33 23.98
N SER A 268 -18.81 5.35 23.22
CA SER A 268 -19.62 5.91 22.12
C SER A 268 -18.85 6.30 20.85
N LEU A 269 -17.51 6.20 20.80
CA LEU A 269 -16.71 6.82 19.72
C LEU A 269 -15.87 5.84 18.89
N GLY A 270 -16.00 4.52 19.11
CA GLY A 270 -15.26 3.49 18.37
C GLY A 270 -15.71 3.18 16.95
N ARG A 271 -16.52 4.08 16.39
CA ARG A 271 -17.24 3.89 15.14
C ARG A 271 -16.35 4.25 13.97
N ILE A 272 -16.59 3.57 12.86
CA ILE A 272 -16.12 4.02 11.57
C ILE A 272 -16.71 5.44 11.34
N PRO A 273 -15.89 6.48 11.09
CA PRO A 273 -16.39 7.85 10.95
C PRO A 273 -17.45 7.96 9.86
N THR A 274 -18.57 8.61 10.18
CA THR A 274 -19.65 8.84 9.21
C THR A 274 -19.22 9.71 8.05
N GLU A 275 -18.20 10.53 8.25
CA GLU A 275 -17.53 11.41 7.29
C GLU A 275 -16.96 10.61 6.11
N LEU A 276 -16.60 9.33 6.29
CA LEU A 276 -16.15 8.47 5.18
C LEU A 276 -17.24 8.28 4.11
N LYS A 277 -18.52 8.49 4.44
CA LYS A 277 -19.61 8.49 3.45
C LYS A 277 -19.50 9.66 2.46
N ASN A 278 -18.65 10.64 2.70
CA ASN A 278 -18.42 11.75 1.76
C ASN A 278 -17.48 11.38 0.62
N LEU A 279 -16.86 10.20 0.66
CA LEU A 279 -15.94 9.69 -0.37
C LEU A 279 -16.70 9.12 -1.57
N GLY A 280 -17.21 9.99 -2.44
CA GLY A 280 -18.08 9.61 -3.56
C GLY A 280 -17.43 8.74 -4.64
N PHE A 281 -16.10 8.73 -4.74
CA PHE A 281 -15.35 7.91 -5.71
C PHE A 281 -14.76 6.63 -5.11
N LEU A 282 -15.03 6.34 -3.83
CA LEU A 282 -14.43 5.19 -3.15
C LEU A 282 -15.02 3.87 -3.66
N GLU A 283 -14.21 3.13 -4.42
CA GLU A 283 -14.56 1.83 -4.99
C GLU A 283 -14.11 0.67 -4.11
N VAL A 284 -13.01 0.84 -3.38
CA VAL A 284 -12.43 -0.22 -2.55
C VAL A 284 -12.18 0.29 -1.14
N LEU A 285 -12.93 -0.26 -0.19
CA LEU A 285 -12.70 -0.11 1.25
C LEU A 285 -12.28 -1.45 1.87
N ASN A 286 -11.23 -1.44 2.69
CA ASN A 286 -10.89 -2.58 3.53
C ASN A 286 -10.45 -2.14 4.94
N LEU A 287 -11.27 -2.48 5.94
CA LEU A 287 -11.08 -2.20 7.36
C LEU A 287 -10.94 -3.49 8.18
N SER A 288 -10.84 -4.64 7.52
CA SER A 288 -10.81 -5.95 8.16
C SER A 288 -9.62 -6.10 9.12
N GLN A 289 -9.75 -7.00 10.10
CA GLN A 289 -8.68 -7.35 11.05
C GLN A 289 -8.16 -6.12 11.81
N ASN A 290 -9.07 -5.42 12.48
CA ASN A 290 -8.82 -4.33 13.41
C ASN A 290 -9.66 -4.57 14.69
N ASN A 291 -9.73 -3.57 15.56
CA ASN A 291 -10.48 -3.58 16.82
C ASN A 291 -11.62 -2.53 16.80
N LEU A 292 -12.23 -2.30 15.64
CA LEU A 292 -13.32 -1.34 15.46
C LEU A 292 -14.62 -1.83 16.11
N LYS A 293 -15.48 -0.90 16.54
CA LYS A 293 -16.72 -1.21 17.28
C LYS A 293 -17.92 -0.41 16.79
N GLY A 294 -19.12 -0.93 17.07
CA GLY A 294 -20.38 -0.22 16.82
C GLY A 294 -20.90 -0.36 15.38
N PRO A 295 -21.90 0.46 15.01
CA PRO A 295 -22.59 0.32 13.74
C PRO A 295 -21.70 0.72 12.56
N ILE A 296 -21.74 -0.08 11.49
CA ILE A 296 -21.18 0.28 10.19
C ILE A 296 -22.04 1.41 9.58
N PRO A 297 -21.43 2.53 9.12
CA PRO A 297 -22.16 3.59 8.44
C PRO A 297 -22.93 3.04 7.23
N GLN A 298 -24.21 3.41 7.13
CA GLN A 298 -25.09 3.02 6.01
C GLN A 298 -25.25 4.19 5.02
N GLY A 299 -25.53 3.85 3.76
CA GLY A 299 -25.80 4.77 2.66
C GLY A 299 -24.65 4.92 1.66
N LYS A 300 -25.01 5.33 0.43
CA LYS A 300 -24.07 5.61 -0.69
C LYS A 300 -23.20 4.38 -1.00
N GLN A 301 -21.88 4.55 -1.15
CA GLN A 301 -20.95 3.47 -1.47
C GLN A 301 -20.79 2.44 -0.34
N PHE A 302 -21.12 2.77 0.92
CA PHE A 302 -20.98 1.84 2.04
C PHE A 302 -21.89 0.61 1.92
N ASP A 303 -23.05 0.77 1.29
CA ASP A 303 -24.00 -0.34 1.08
C ASP A 303 -23.50 -1.34 0.02
N THR A 304 -22.47 -0.98 -0.75
CA THR A 304 -21.90 -1.84 -1.80
C THR A 304 -20.74 -2.70 -1.30
N PHE A 305 -20.16 -2.37 -0.14
CA PHE A 305 -19.02 -3.11 0.39
C PHE A 305 -19.45 -4.44 1.01
N THR A 306 -18.74 -5.50 0.65
CA THR A 306 -18.99 -6.87 1.11
C THR A 306 -18.50 -7.10 2.55
N ASN A 307 -18.99 -8.16 3.21
CA ASN A 307 -18.53 -8.63 4.53
C ASN A 307 -17.00 -8.64 4.68
N GLY A 308 -16.26 -9.08 3.65
CA GLY A 308 -14.79 -9.12 3.66
C GLY A 308 -14.10 -7.79 3.97
N SER A 309 -14.76 -6.64 3.73
CA SER A 309 -14.24 -5.31 4.10
C SER A 309 -14.22 -5.06 5.61
N TYR A 310 -14.96 -5.82 6.41
CA TYR A 310 -15.20 -5.56 7.84
C TYR A 310 -14.85 -6.75 8.75
N MET A 311 -14.65 -7.95 8.19
CA MET A 311 -14.34 -9.18 8.95
C MET A 311 -13.17 -9.00 9.92
N GLY A 312 -13.20 -9.70 11.05
CA GLY A 312 -12.13 -9.66 12.07
C GLY A 312 -12.26 -8.52 13.09
N ASN A 313 -13.27 -7.65 12.96
CA ASN A 313 -13.65 -6.68 14.00
C ASN A 313 -14.83 -7.25 14.82
N LEU A 314 -14.57 -7.74 16.04
CA LEU A 314 -15.55 -8.51 16.84
C LEU A 314 -16.80 -7.71 17.24
N ASP A 315 -16.63 -6.41 17.49
CA ASP A 315 -17.67 -5.54 18.02
C ASP A 315 -18.33 -4.64 16.96
N LEU A 316 -18.00 -4.82 15.67
CA LEU A 316 -18.76 -4.19 14.58
C LEU A 316 -20.10 -4.90 14.38
N CYS A 317 -21.12 -4.12 14.03
CA CYS A 317 -22.47 -4.61 13.74
C CYS A 317 -23.11 -3.80 12.60
N GLY A 318 -24.25 -4.27 12.09
CA GLY A 318 -24.97 -3.67 10.96
C GLY A 318 -24.53 -4.24 9.62
N LEU A 319 -25.32 -3.99 8.57
CA LEU A 319 -25.04 -4.50 7.23
C LEU A 319 -23.65 -4.02 6.74
N PRO A 320 -22.87 -4.87 6.04
CA PRO A 320 -23.20 -6.21 5.53
C PRO A 320 -22.96 -7.37 6.53
N LEU A 321 -22.65 -7.09 7.80
CA LEU A 321 -22.45 -8.13 8.81
C LEU A 321 -23.80 -8.71 9.26
N SER A 322 -23.80 -9.98 9.65
CA SER A 322 -25.00 -10.67 10.17
C SER A 322 -25.39 -10.23 11.59
N LYS A 323 -24.52 -9.51 12.30
CA LYS A 323 -24.74 -9.03 13.67
C LYS A 323 -25.59 -7.76 13.68
N SER A 324 -26.76 -7.78 14.31
CA SER A 324 -27.60 -6.58 14.50
C SER A 324 -26.99 -5.62 15.53
N CYS A 325 -27.29 -4.33 15.37
CA CYS A 325 -26.90 -3.28 16.31
C CYS A 325 -28.07 -2.94 17.24
N ASP A 326 -28.56 -3.90 18.02
CA ASP A 326 -29.65 -3.62 18.94
C ASP A 326 -29.12 -2.88 20.18
N THR A 327 -29.42 -1.59 20.27
CA THR A 327 -29.53 -0.90 21.56
C THR A 327 -30.83 -1.37 22.20
N ASN A 328 -30.76 -2.21 23.22
CA ASN A 328 -31.57 -2.08 24.43
C ASN A 328 -31.11 -3.08 25.51
N GLU A 329 -31.06 -2.55 26.73
CA GLU A 329 -31.02 -3.29 27.99
C GLU A 329 -32.10 -4.38 28.01
N GLU A 330 -31.78 -5.44 28.77
CA GLU A 330 -32.65 -6.55 29.10
C GLU A 330 -34.09 -6.12 29.35
N THR A 331 -35.01 -6.56 28.49
CA THR A 331 -36.39 -6.81 28.91
C THR A 331 -36.71 -8.27 28.60
N PRO A 332 -37.17 -9.04 29.60
CA PRO A 332 -37.44 -10.45 29.42
C PRO A 332 -38.63 -10.58 28.46
N ALA A 333 -38.41 -11.27 27.34
CA ALA A 333 -39.49 -11.64 26.44
C ALA A 333 -40.54 -12.43 27.21
N LYS A 334 -41.76 -11.90 27.28
CA LYS A 334 -42.95 -12.67 27.62
C LYS A 334 -43.07 -13.79 26.58
N PHE A 335 -42.93 -15.02 27.07
CA PHE A 335 -43.36 -16.22 26.36
C PHE A 335 -44.89 -16.28 26.47
N ASP A 336 -45.59 -15.91 25.41
CA ASP A 336 -46.92 -16.46 25.15
C ASP A 336 -46.73 -17.72 24.31
N ARG A 337 -47.15 -18.84 24.91
CA ARG A 337 -47.26 -20.16 24.30
C ARG A 337 -48.60 -20.24 23.58
N ASP A 338 -48.61 -20.96 22.45
CA ASP A 338 -49.63 -21.91 21.96
C ASP A 338 -49.27 -22.18 20.47
N ASP A 339 -48.58 -23.28 20.17
CA ASP A 339 -49.10 -24.61 19.79
C ASP A 339 -49.04 -24.80 18.26
N ASP A 340 -48.14 -25.67 17.77
CA ASP A 340 -48.50 -27.00 17.24
C ASP A 340 -47.36 -27.62 16.39
N TYR A 341 -47.40 -28.94 16.35
CA TYR A 341 -46.45 -29.98 15.96
C TYR A 341 -45.96 -29.96 14.49
N SER A 342 -44.64 -29.85 14.24
CA SER A 342 -43.87 -30.67 13.28
C SER A 342 -42.43 -30.15 13.07
N ASP A 343 -41.44 -30.51 13.90
CA ASP A 343 -40.04 -30.14 13.58
C ASP A 343 -38.95 -31.06 14.16
N GLU A 344 -39.30 -32.29 14.55
CA GLU A 344 -38.33 -33.20 15.18
C GLU A 344 -37.39 -33.92 14.19
N LEU A 345 -37.56 -33.74 12.88
CA LEU A 345 -36.83 -34.49 11.83
C LEU A 345 -35.73 -33.71 11.07
N ASN A 346 -35.56 -32.39 11.27
CA ASN A 346 -34.62 -31.60 10.45
C ASN A 346 -33.22 -31.37 11.04
N TRP A 347 -33.05 -31.39 12.37
CA TRP A 347 -31.75 -31.04 12.97
C TRP A 347 -30.69 -32.16 12.82
N LYS A 348 -31.12 -33.44 12.82
CA LYS A 348 -30.22 -34.59 12.66
C LYS A 348 -29.60 -34.68 11.26
N PHE A 349 -30.33 -34.28 10.22
CA PHE A 349 -29.82 -34.21 8.83
C PHE A 349 -28.80 -33.07 8.64
N SER A 350 -29.04 -31.91 9.25
CA SER A 350 -28.10 -30.78 9.25
C SER A 350 -26.79 -31.11 9.98
N MET A 351 -26.85 -31.91 11.04
CA MET A 351 -25.66 -32.34 11.78
C MET A 351 -24.79 -33.30 10.95
N LEU A 352 -25.37 -34.23 10.21
CA LEU A 352 -24.61 -35.17 9.36
C LEU A 352 -23.95 -34.49 8.16
N MET A 353 -24.64 -33.55 7.49
CA MET A 353 -24.05 -32.81 6.37
C MET A 353 -22.92 -31.87 6.84
N GLY A 354 -23.04 -31.26 8.03
CA GLY A 354 -22.00 -30.39 8.59
C GLY A 354 -20.65 -31.09 8.83
N TYR A 355 -20.67 -32.35 9.28
CA TYR A 355 -19.44 -33.12 9.52
C TYR A 355 -18.74 -33.57 8.22
N GLY A 356 -19.49 -33.89 7.17
CA GLY A 356 -18.92 -34.29 5.87
C GLY A 356 -18.19 -33.14 5.17
N CYS A 357 -18.80 -31.95 5.12
CA CYS A 357 -18.22 -30.78 4.44
C CYS A 357 -17.01 -30.22 5.19
N GLY A 358 -17.08 -30.18 6.52
CA GLY A 358 -16.03 -29.64 7.38
C GLY A 358 -14.73 -30.44 7.34
N LEU A 359 -14.81 -31.76 7.17
CA LEU A 359 -13.64 -32.64 7.09
C LEU A 359 -12.91 -32.48 5.75
N VAL A 360 -13.67 -32.34 4.64
CA VAL A 360 -13.11 -32.12 3.30
C VAL A 360 -12.42 -30.76 3.22
N LEU A 361 -13.01 -29.71 3.78
CA LEU A 361 -12.39 -28.39 3.85
C LEU A 361 -11.14 -28.37 4.73
N ARG A 362 -11.12 -29.11 5.85
CA ARG A 362 -9.91 -29.23 6.69
C ARG A 362 -8.78 -29.97 6.00
N MET A 363 -9.07 -31.06 5.30
CA MET A 363 -8.04 -31.82 4.59
C MET A 363 -7.51 -31.09 3.35
N SER A 364 -8.36 -30.37 2.62
CA SER A 364 -7.93 -29.56 1.47
C SER A 364 -7.13 -28.33 1.90
N MET A 365 -7.50 -27.65 2.99
CA MET A 365 -6.69 -26.57 3.56
C MET A 365 -5.34 -27.08 4.08
N GLY A 366 -5.34 -28.25 4.75
CA GLY A 366 -4.11 -28.92 5.20
C GLY A 366 -3.19 -29.32 4.05
N TYR A 367 -3.77 -29.85 2.96
CA TYR A 367 -3.03 -30.22 1.75
C TYR A 367 -2.44 -29.00 1.03
N ILE A 368 -3.19 -27.89 0.91
CA ILE A 368 -2.68 -26.63 0.33
C ILE A 368 -1.52 -26.07 1.17
N VAL A 369 -1.63 -26.09 2.50
CA VAL A 369 -0.55 -25.63 3.41
C VAL A 369 0.69 -26.52 3.31
N PHE A 370 0.51 -27.84 3.19
CA PHE A 370 1.61 -28.80 3.09
C PHE A 370 2.31 -28.76 1.72
N THR A 371 1.56 -28.53 0.63
CA THR A 371 2.10 -28.49 -0.75
C THR A 371 2.74 -27.15 -1.10
N THR A 372 2.28 -26.03 -0.54
CA THR A 372 2.79 -24.71 -0.94
C THR A 372 4.09 -24.28 -0.26
N ARG A 373 4.61 -24.98 0.76
CA ARG A 373 5.89 -24.68 1.47
C ARG A 373 6.18 -23.18 1.69
N LYS A 374 5.15 -22.35 1.87
CA LYS A 374 5.28 -20.91 2.11
C LYS A 374 4.71 -20.56 3.49
N PRO A 375 5.48 -20.79 4.58
CA PRO A 375 5.06 -20.53 5.96
C PRO A 375 4.95 -19.04 6.34
N TRP A 376 5.08 -18.11 5.38
CA TRP A 376 5.08 -16.68 5.65
C TRP A 376 3.70 -16.11 6.03
N LEU A 377 2.61 -16.59 5.43
CA LEU A 377 1.24 -16.10 5.72
C LEU A 377 0.81 -16.39 7.16
N ILE A 378 1.11 -17.60 7.66
CA ILE A 378 0.83 -17.97 9.06
C ILE A 378 1.70 -17.13 10.00
N LYS A 379 2.99 -16.94 9.66
CA LYS A 379 3.90 -16.09 10.45
C LYS A 379 3.49 -14.61 10.47
N ILE A 380 2.85 -14.08 9.42
CA ILE A 380 2.37 -12.69 9.39
C ILE A 380 1.15 -12.53 10.30
N VAL A 381 0.16 -13.43 10.19
CA VAL A 381 -1.06 -13.38 11.02
C VAL A 381 -0.73 -13.61 12.50
N GLU A 382 0.16 -14.55 12.83
CA GLU A 382 0.62 -14.78 14.20
C GLU A 382 1.45 -13.60 14.74
N ARG A 383 2.33 -13.00 13.93
CA ARG A 383 3.09 -11.81 14.35
C ARG A 383 2.18 -10.62 14.63
N VAL A 384 1.16 -10.37 13.80
CA VAL A 384 0.23 -9.24 14.02
C VAL A 384 -0.60 -9.46 15.30
N ARG A 385 -1.16 -10.67 15.49
CA ARG A 385 -1.91 -11.01 16.72
C ARG A 385 -1.05 -10.96 17.99
N GLN A 386 0.18 -11.49 17.95
CA GLN A 386 1.09 -11.42 19.10
C GLN A 386 1.61 -10.00 19.38
N LYS A 387 1.66 -9.12 18.36
CA LYS A 387 2.10 -7.73 18.52
C LYS A 387 1.02 -6.82 19.09
N CYS A 388 -0.25 -6.96 18.68
CA CYS A 388 -1.33 -6.16 19.28
C CYS A 388 -1.64 -6.61 20.74
N ALA A 389 -1.37 -7.87 21.12
CA ALA A 389 -1.63 -8.36 22.48
C ALA A 389 -0.58 -7.96 23.54
N LYS A 390 0.51 -7.29 23.15
CA LYS A 390 1.60 -6.85 24.05
C LYS A 390 1.51 -5.37 24.47
N ARG A 391 0.42 -4.69 24.16
CA ARG A 391 0.06 -3.34 24.63
C ARG A 391 -1.40 -3.36 25.03
#